data_AF-A0A7Z9S216-F1
#
_entry.id   AF-A0A7Z9S216-F1
#
_cell.length_a   1.000
_cell.length_b   1.000
_cell.length_c   1.000
_cell.angle_alpha   90.00
_cell.angle_beta   90.00
_cell.angle_gamma   90.00
#
_symmetry.space_group_name_H-M   'P 1'
#
loop_
_entity.id
_entity.type
_entity.pdbx_description
1 polymer ?
#
loop_
_entity_poly.entity_id
_entity_poly.type
_entity_poly.pdbx_seq_one_letter_code
_entity_poly.pdbx_strand_id
1 'polypeptide(L)'
;MNAENTDQLIFLPLGGAGEIGMNLNLYGLGAEGQETWVMVDLGITFANGAQPGLDVLMADPAFIEERQDQLAGLVLTHAHEDHLGAVPYLWQRLRCP
;
A
#
# COMPACT_ATOMS: atom_id res chain seq x y z
N MET A 1 18.34 26.78 -7.38
CA MET A 1 17.94 25.57 -6.62
C MET A 1 18.46 25.79 -5.21
N ASN A 2 17.58 26.04 -4.25
CA ASN A 2 17.99 26.31 -2.87
C ASN A 2 18.50 25.01 -2.25
N ALA A 3 19.68 25.04 -1.63
CA ALA A 3 20.36 23.91 -1.01
C ALA A 3 19.72 23.44 0.31
N GLU A 4 18.44 23.76 0.54
CA GLU A 4 17.71 23.62 1.82
C GLU A 4 16.38 22.89 1.63
N ASN A 5 16.15 22.21 0.50
CA ASN A 5 15.01 21.30 0.38
C ASN A 5 15.51 19.86 0.50
N THR A 6 15.35 19.29 1.69
CA THR A 6 15.65 17.90 2.00
C THR A 6 14.49 16.95 1.70
N ASP A 7 13.38 17.46 1.16
CA ASP A 7 12.21 16.64 0.84
C ASP A 7 12.56 15.64 -0.25
N GLN A 8 12.15 14.40 -0.02
CA GLN A 8 12.35 13.29 -0.92
C GLN A 8 10.99 12.79 -1.40
N LEU A 9 10.93 12.37 -2.66
CA LEU A 9 9.84 11.55 -3.16
C LEU A 9 10.27 10.09 -3.09
N ILE A 10 9.56 9.31 -2.28
CA ILE A 10 9.81 7.89 -2.06
C ILE A 10 8.71 7.09 -2.76
N PHE A 11 9.12 6.10 -3.54
CA PHE A 11 8.21 5.08 -4.07
C PHE A 11 8.55 3.74 -3.41
N LEU A 12 7.55 3.13 -2.78
CA LEU A 12 7.68 1.87 -2.08
C LEU A 12 6.56 0.90 -2.51
N PRO A 13 6.85 -0.07 -3.38
CA PRO A 13 5.89 -1.11 -3.73
C PRO A 13 5.89 -2.19 -2.64
N LEU A 14 4.76 -2.37 -1.95
CA LEU A 14 4.57 -3.46 -0.99
C LEU A 14 3.93 -4.70 -1.63
N GLY A 15 3.22 -4.54 -2.75
CA GLY A 15 2.63 -5.63 -3.52
C GLY A 15 2.36 -5.26 -4.97
N GLY A 16 2.32 -6.26 -5.85
CA GLY A 16 2.10 -6.11 -7.31
C GLY A 16 3.37 -5.86 -8.12
N ALA A 17 4.53 -5.65 -7.48
CA ALA A 17 5.81 -5.52 -8.16
C ALA A 17 6.46 -6.89 -8.40
N GLY A 18 6.59 -7.30 -9.66
CA GLY A 18 7.17 -8.60 -10.02
C GLY A 18 6.21 -9.78 -9.92
N GLU A 19 4.92 -9.51 -9.71
CA GLU A 19 3.84 -10.49 -9.60
C GLU A 19 2.54 -9.97 -10.22
N ILE A 20 1.50 -10.81 -10.27
CA ILE A 20 0.17 -10.43 -10.74
C ILE A 20 -0.78 -10.35 -9.55
N GLY A 21 -1.40 -9.18 -9.41
CA GLY A 21 -2.39 -8.88 -8.38
C GLY A 21 -1.78 -8.33 -7.11
N MET A 22 -2.59 -8.26 -6.04
CA MET A 22 -2.13 -7.83 -4.71
C MET A 22 -1.55 -6.41 -4.68
N ASN A 23 -2.04 -5.51 -5.55
CA ASN A 23 -1.46 -4.19 -5.71
C ASN A 23 -1.56 -3.38 -4.41
N LEU A 24 -0.41 -2.89 -3.95
CA LEU A 24 -0.29 -1.95 -2.83
C LEU A 24 0.98 -1.14 -3.03
N ASN A 25 0.82 0.11 -3.44
CA ASN A 25 1.93 1.02 -3.69
C ASN A 25 1.86 2.24 -2.76
N LEU A 26 3.02 2.66 -2.26
CA LEU A 26 3.13 3.84 -1.40
C LEU A 26 3.98 4.92 -2.08
N TYR A 27 3.48 6.15 -2.00
CA TYR A 27 4.18 7.35 -2.42
C TYR A 27 4.36 8.24 -1.18
N GLY A 28 5.60 8.45 -0.77
CA GLY A 28 5.97 9.30 0.37
C GLY A 28 6.57 10.62 -0.11
N LEU A 29 6.18 11.72 0.51
CA LEU A 29 6.78 13.04 0.26
C LEU A 29 7.12 13.73 1.57
N GLY A 30 8.39 14.11 1.76
CA GLY A 30 8.84 14.88 2.92
C GLY A 30 10.31 14.63 3.26
N ALA A 31 10.79 15.25 4.33
CA ALA A 31 12.10 14.96 4.90
C ALA A 31 12.14 13.55 5.52
N GLU A 32 13.35 13.00 5.67
CA GLU A 32 13.57 11.65 6.20
C GLU A 32 12.86 11.45 7.56
N GLY A 33 11.92 10.50 7.60
CA GLY A 33 11.14 10.16 8.79
C GLY A 33 9.94 11.08 9.08
N GLN A 34 9.65 12.04 8.21
CA GLN A 34 8.51 12.96 8.30
C GLN A 34 7.69 12.98 7.00
N GLU A 35 7.72 11.89 6.24
CA GLU A 35 7.02 11.80 4.96
C GLU A 35 5.51 11.72 5.16
N THR A 36 4.77 12.43 4.33
CA THR A 36 3.33 12.17 4.16
C THR A 36 3.16 11.11 3.08
N TRP A 37 2.41 10.06 3.39
CA TRP A 37 2.21 8.91 2.52
C TRP A 37 0.84 8.93 1.85
N VAL A 38 0.79 8.55 0.58
CA VAL A 38 -0.43 8.19 -0.14
C VAL A 38 -0.32 6.73 -0.56
N MET A 39 -1.36 5.97 -0.29
CA MET A 39 -1.50 4.59 -0.76
C MET A 39 -2.28 4.58 -2.08
N VAL A 40 -1.75 3.86 -3.06
CA VAL A 40 -2.41 3.60 -4.34
C VAL A 40 -2.69 2.10 -4.42
N ASP A 41 -3.98 1.79 -4.46
CA ASP A 41 -4.57 0.46 -4.44
C ASP A 41 -4.30 -0.35 -3.15
N LEU A 42 -5.21 -1.29 -2.90
CA LEU A 42 -5.19 -2.22 -1.78
C LEU A 42 -5.88 -3.52 -2.22
N GLY A 43 -5.17 -4.30 -3.04
CA GLY A 43 -5.69 -5.45 -3.75
C GLY A 43 -5.37 -6.82 -3.16
N ILE A 44 -6.03 -7.85 -3.69
CA ILE A 44 -5.73 -9.26 -3.43
C ILE A 44 -5.09 -9.93 -4.65
N THR A 45 -4.51 -11.10 -4.46
CA THR A 45 -4.35 -12.10 -5.53
C THR A 45 -4.91 -13.44 -5.06
N PHE A 46 -5.19 -14.34 -5.99
CA PHE A 46 -5.72 -15.67 -5.67
C PHE A 46 -4.58 -16.65 -5.40
N ALA A 47 -4.76 -17.51 -4.40
CA ALA A 47 -3.79 -18.58 -4.16
C ALA A 47 -3.78 -19.56 -5.33
N ASN A 48 -2.59 -19.91 -5.84
CA ASN A 48 -2.43 -20.83 -6.96
C ASN A 48 -2.43 -22.33 -6.56
N GLY A 49 -2.95 -22.64 -5.36
CA GLY A 49 -2.96 -24.00 -4.80
C GLY A 49 -1.65 -24.43 -4.11
N ALA A 50 -0.61 -23.60 -4.11
CA ALA A 50 0.63 -23.88 -3.36
C ALA A 50 0.42 -23.81 -1.83
N GLN A 51 -0.59 -23.08 -1.37
CA GLN A 51 -0.98 -23.01 0.05
C GLN A 51 -2.40 -23.59 0.24
N PRO A 52 -2.52 -24.84 0.71
CA PRO A 52 -3.81 -25.46 0.95
C PRO A 52 -4.66 -24.67 1.96
N GLY A 53 -5.90 -24.37 1.60
CA GLY A 53 -6.86 -23.69 2.47
C GLY A 53 -6.78 -22.16 2.47
N LEU A 54 -5.92 -21.55 1.66
CA LEU A 54 -5.96 -20.11 1.39
C LEU A 54 -6.71 -19.83 0.09
N ASP A 55 -7.68 -18.92 0.13
CA ASP A 55 -8.42 -18.48 -1.06
C ASP A 55 -7.79 -17.22 -1.68
N VAL A 56 -7.35 -16.28 -0.84
CA VAL A 56 -6.80 -14.98 -1.24
C VAL A 56 -5.53 -14.65 -0.47
N LEU A 57 -4.63 -13.91 -1.12
CA LEU A 57 -3.39 -13.38 -0.58
C LEU A 57 -3.40 -11.85 -0.66
N MET A 58 -2.75 -11.19 0.30
CA MET A 58 -2.67 -9.73 0.46
C MET A 58 -1.24 -9.31 0.78
N ALA A 59 -0.85 -8.12 0.36
CA ALA A 59 0.43 -7.54 0.70
C ALA A 59 0.49 -7.26 2.21
N ASP A 60 1.68 -7.36 2.80
CA ASP A 60 1.87 -7.02 4.22
C ASP A 60 1.87 -5.50 4.40
N PRO A 61 0.88 -4.91 5.10
CA PRO A 61 0.80 -3.47 5.28
C PRO A 61 1.64 -2.97 6.48
N ALA A 62 2.42 -3.81 7.16
CA ALA A 62 3.07 -3.46 8.43
C ALA A 62 3.83 -2.13 8.38
N PHE A 63 4.54 -1.84 7.29
CA PHE A 63 5.29 -0.58 7.14
C PHE A 63 4.41 0.67 7.33
N ILE A 64 3.23 0.70 6.71
CA ILE A 64 2.33 1.86 6.76
C ILE A 64 1.34 1.78 7.93
N GLU A 65 0.99 0.59 8.39
CA GLU A 65 0.22 0.39 9.62
C GLU A 65 0.93 1.01 10.83
N GLU A 66 2.25 0.86 10.93
CA GLU A 66 3.07 1.49 11.99
C GLU A 66 3.17 3.01 11.86
N ARG A 67 2.81 3.57 10.70
CA ARG A 67 2.91 5.01 10.33
C ARG A 67 1.55 5.56 9.92
N GLN A 68 0.48 5.04 10.53
CA GLN A 68 -0.90 5.35 10.15
C GLN A 68 -1.21 6.85 10.24
N ASP A 69 -0.59 7.56 11.18
CA ASP A 69 -0.69 9.01 11.36
C ASP A 69 -0.08 9.82 10.21
N GLN A 70 0.79 9.20 9.42
CA GLN A 70 1.44 9.79 8.25
C GLN A 70 0.72 9.43 6.94
N LEU A 71 -0.28 8.54 6.98
CA LEU A 71 -1.03 8.11 5.81
C LEU A 71 -2.17 9.10 5.52
N ALA A 72 -2.00 9.92 4.48
CA ALA A 72 -2.97 10.94 4.08
C ALA A 72 -4.21 10.37 3.40
N GLY A 73 -4.12 9.17 2.82
CA GLY A 73 -5.28 8.42 2.36
C GLY A 73 -4.99 7.31 1.36
N LEU A 74 -6.07 6.65 0.94
CA LEU A 74 -6.08 5.56 -0.03
C LEU A 74 -6.78 5.97 -1.33
N VAL A 75 -6.06 5.83 -2.44
CA VAL A 75 -6.58 6.03 -3.80
C VAL A 75 -6.81 4.67 -4.45
N LEU A 76 -8.06 4.36 -4.77
CA LEU A 76 -8.43 3.18 -5.56
C LEU A 76 -8.52 3.57 -7.04
N THR A 77 -7.71 2.95 -7.88
CA THR A 77 -7.62 3.31 -9.30
C THR A 77 -8.85 2.86 -10.08
N HIS A 78 -9.31 1.63 -9.85
CA HIS A 78 -10.50 1.05 -10.48
C HIS A 78 -11.03 -0.15 -9.69
N ALA A 79 -12.14 -0.73 -10.16
CA ALA A 79 -12.98 -1.65 -9.40
C ALA A 79 -12.64 -3.15 -9.56
N HIS A 80 -11.39 -3.51 -9.88
CA HIS A 80 -10.98 -4.93 -9.92
C HIS A 80 -10.43 -5.41 -8.56
N GLU A 81 -10.55 -6.71 -8.29
CA GLU A 81 -10.18 -7.32 -7.01
C GLU A 81 -8.69 -7.17 -6.69
N ASP A 82 -7.85 -7.16 -7.72
CA ASP A 82 -6.42 -6.90 -7.59
C ASP A 82 -6.07 -5.45 -7.25
N HIS A 83 -7.04 -4.54 -7.22
CA HIS A 83 -6.85 -3.13 -6.86
C HIS A 83 -7.59 -2.72 -5.58
N LEU A 84 -8.70 -3.37 -5.21
CA LEU A 84 -9.46 -3.02 -3.99
C LEU A 84 -9.81 -4.20 -3.08
N GLY A 85 -9.55 -5.43 -3.51
CA GLY A 85 -10.08 -6.62 -2.82
C GLY A 85 -9.54 -6.83 -1.41
N ALA A 86 -8.44 -6.18 -1.02
CA ALA A 86 -7.90 -6.27 0.34
C ALA A 86 -8.50 -5.24 1.30
N VAL A 87 -9.22 -4.23 0.79
CA VAL A 87 -9.90 -3.21 1.62
C VAL A 87 -10.72 -3.81 2.76
N PRO A 88 -11.68 -4.74 2.55
CA PRO A 88 -12.51 -5.27 3.64
C PRO A 88 -11.72 -6.02 4.72
N TYR A 89 -10.53 -6.53 4.39
CA TYR A 89 -9.69 -7.30 5.30
C TYR A 89 -8.74 -6.41 6.11
N LEU A 90 -8.16 -5.38 5.47
CA LEU A 90 -7.12 -4.54 6.04
C LEU A 90 -7.64 -3.21 6.60
N TRP A 91 -8.90 -2.85 6.32
CA TRP A 91 -9.48 -1.56 6.74
C TRP A 91 -9.35 -1.30 8.25
N GLN A 92 -9.58 -2.31 9.10
CA GLN A 92 -9.51 -2.14 10.55
C GLN A 92 -8.11 -1.79 11.06
N ARG A 93 -7.07 -2.21 10.34
CA ARG A 93 -5.66 -1.95 10.64
C ARG A 93 -5.23 -0.56 10.16
N LEU A 94 -5.72 -0.15 8.99
CA LEU A 94 -5.25 1.06 8.31
C LEU A 94 -6.06 2.31 8.67
N ARG A 95 -7.39 2.23 8.72
CA ARG A 95 -8.33 3.34 9.01
C ARG A 95 -7.84 4.73 8.55
N CYS A 96 -7.31 4.81 7.34
CA CYS A 96 -6.78 6.05 6.80
C CYS A 96 -7.93 6.96 6.33
N PRO A 97 -7.70 8.27 6.19
CA PRO A 97 -8.65 9.16 5.52
C PRO A 97 -8.96 8.73 4.09
#